data_AF-A0A397T771-F1
#
_entry.id   AF-A0A397T771-F1
#
_cell.length_a   1.000
_cell.length_b   1.000
_cell.length_c   1.000
_cell.angle_alpha   90.00
_cell.angle_beta   90.00
_cell.angle_gamma   90.00
#
_symmetry.space_group_name_H-M   'P 1'
#
loop_
_entity.id
_entity.type
_entity.pdbx_description
1 polymer ?
#
loop_
_entity_poly.entity_id
_entity_poly.type
_entity_poly.pdbx_seq_one_letter_code
_entity_poly.pdbx_strand_id
1 'polypeptide(L)'
;MSDLQRRKSLFRFFGRKSQSHSPRLPADCLYEIFTLLKDDTKSLHSCVLVNRLWCETAMPYLWSKPFRQSTPPPASLINTFIACLNDDERAELVQAGIRIPAVFKKPPTFKYTSFLPHVSLESLYSAVHQWTLQTSVKRRSLVNYG
;
A
#
# COMPACT_ATOMS: atom_id res chain seq x y z
N MET A 1 -12.62 23.60 1.73
CA MET A 1 -12.85 23.03 3.09
C MET A 1 -11.65 22.18 3.45
N SER A 2 -10.97 22.53 4.55
CA SER A 2 -9.55 22.23 4.80
C SER A 2 -9.24 20.75 5.09
N ASP A 3 -8.14 20.26 4.50
CA ASP A 3 -7.50 18.94 4.66
C ASP A 3 -7.31 18.45 6.11
N LEU A 4 -7.37 19.37 7.07
CA LEU A 4 -7.19 19.10 8.49
C LEU A 4 -8.37 18.34 9.13
N GLN A 5 -9.58 18.45 8.58
CA GLN A 5 -10.78 17.77 9.14
C GLN A 5 -10.84 16.29 8.73
N ARG A 6 -10.34 15.94 7.53
CA ARG A 6 -10.40 14.57 6.99
C ARG A 6 -9.40 13.64 7.69
N ARG A 7 -8.27 14.18 8.17
CA ARG A 7 -7.32 13.45 9.02
C ARG A 7 -7.98 12.92 10.29
N LYS A 8 -8.87 13.69 10.94
CA LYS A 8 -9.49 13.31 12.22
C LYS A 8 -10.37 12.04 12.16
N SER A 9 -10.92 11.67 11.00
CA SER A 9 -11.87 10.55 10.90
C SER A 9 -11.23 9.17 10.76
N LEU A 10 -9.98 9.06 10.30
CA LEU A 10 -9.25 7.79 10.23
C LEU A 10 -8.78 7.30 11.62
N PHE A 11 -8.76 8.18 12.63
CA PHE A 11 -8.31 7.88 13.99
C PHE A 11 -9.29 7.06 14.85
N ARG A 12 -10.47 6.70 14.32
CA ARG A 12 -11.52 6.01 15.10
C ARG A 12 -11.56 4.49 14.99
N PHE A 13 -10.84 3.85 14.06
CA PHE A 13 -11.09 2.43 13.77
C PHE A 13 -10.26 1.41 14.59
N PHE A 14 -9.20 1.81 15.31
CA PHE A 14 -8.31 0.86 16.00
C PHE A 14 -7.90 1.25 17.43
N GLY A 15 -8.72 2.04 18.12
CA GLY A 15 -8.38 2.57 19.45
C GLY A 15 -9.06 1.84 20.62
N ARG A 16 -8.60 0.64 21.01
CA ARG A 16 -8.69 0.24 22.43
C ARG A 16 -7.39 0.69 23.09
N LYS A 17 -7.44 1.76 23.89
CA LYS A 17 -6.34 2.14 24.79
C LYS A 17 -6.27 1.07 25.88
N SER A 18 -5.42 0.05 25.73
CA SER A 18 -4.94 -0.72 26.86
C SER A 18 -3.79 0.07 27.48
N GLN A 19 -3.95 0.52 28.73
CA GLN A 19 -2.83 1.07 29.49
C GLN A 19 -1.92 -0.10 29.89
N SER A 20 -0.94 -0.42 29.04
CA SER A 20 0.20 -1.24 29.44
C SER A 20 1.38 -0.31 29.72
N HIS A 21 1.95 -0.40 30.92
CA HIS A 21 3.20 0.24 31.35
C HIS A 21 4.45 -0.37 30.68
N SER A 22 4.38 -0.66 29.38
CA SER A 22 5.55 -1.08 28.61
C SER A 22 6.37 0.15 28.22
N PRO A 23 7.69 0.17 28.47
CA PRO A 23 8.53 1.27 28.01
C PRO A 23 8.42 1.35 26.48
N ARG A 24 7.98 2.51 26.00
CA ARG A 24 7.82 2.78 24.57
C ARG A 24 9.12 3.39 24.06
N LEU A 25 9.76 2.72 23.10
CA LEU A 25 10.85 3.31 22.34
C LEU A 25 10.35 4.59 21.64
N PRO A 26 11.06 5.72 21.77
CA PRO A 26 10.78 6.92 20.99
C PRO A 26 10.84 6.65 19.49
N ALA A 27 10.12 7.45 18.69
CA ALA A 27 10.10 7.30 17.24
C ALA A 27 11.51 7.43 16.63
N ASP A 28 12.36 8.30 17.18
CA ASP A 28 13.73 8.49 16.72
C ASP A 28 14.57 7.21 16.80
N CYS A 29 14.45 6.46 17.90
CA CYS A 29 15.10 5.16 18.02
C CYS A 29 14.57 4.15 17.00
N LEU A 30 13.27 4.19 16.70
CA LEU A 30 12.66 3.32 15.69
C LEU A 30 13.17 3.66 14.27
N TYR A 31 13.35 4.94 13.95
CA TYR A 31 13.91 5.34 12.66
C TYR A 31 15.33 4.80 12.48
N GLU A 32 16.17 4.85 13.51
CA GLU A 32 17.51 4.25 13.46
C GLU A 32 17.45 2.72 13.24
N ILE A 33 16.60 2.02 14.00
CA ILE A 33 16.39 0.58 13.84
C ILE A 33 15.92 0.24 12.41
N PHE A 34 14.93 0.94 11.86
CA PHE A 34 14.42 0.65 10.52
C PHE A 34 15.38 1.07 9.41
N THR A 35 16.25 2.04 9.66
CA THR A 35 17.34 2.37 8.74
C THR A 35 18.34 1.21 8.61
N LEU A 36 18.63 0.50 9.71
CA LEU A 36 19.44 -0.72 9.69
C LEU A 36 18.71 -1.89 9.01
N LEU A 37 17.38 -1.98 9.18
CA LEU A 37 16.54 -3.04 8.60
C LEU A 37 16.03 -2.75 7.18
N LYS A 38 16.43 -1.65 6.55
CA LYS A 38 15.82 -1.14 5.31
C LYS A 38 15.78 -2.14 4.14
N ASP A 39 16.73 -3.08 4.09
CA ASP A 39 16.83 -4.10 3.04
C ASP A 39 16.35 -5.49 3.53
N ASP A 40 15.97 -5.64 4.81
CA ASP A 40 15.34 -6.85 5.37
C ASP A 40 13.81 -6.68 5.44
N THR A 41 13.17 -6.98 4.33
CA THR A 41 11.71 -6.87 4.17
C THR A 41 10.93 -7.78 5.12
N LYS A 42 11.49 -8.94 5.52
CA LYS A 42 10.83 -9.88 6.43
C LYS A 42 10.78 -9.32 7.85
N SER A 43 11.89 -8.75 8.31
CA SER A 43 11.96 -8.09 9.61
C SER A 43 11.07 -6.84 9.63
N LEU A 44 11.11 -6.00 8.60
CA LEU A 44 10.21 -4.85 8.49
C LEU A 44 8.73 -5.24 8.51
N HIS A 45 8.36 -6.32 7.83
CA HIS A 45 6.98 -6.84 7.86
C HIS A 45 6.56 -7.24 9.28
N SER A 46 7.44 -7.92 10.02
CA SER A 46 7.19 -8.27 11.43
C SER A 46 7.04 -7.01 12.31
N CYS A 47 7.87 -5.99 12.08
CA CYS A 47 7.85 -4.73 12.81
C CYS A 47 6.53 -3.97 12.65
N VAL A 48 5.95 -3.98 11.44
CA VAL A 48 4.67 -3.31 11.15
C VAL A 48 3.51 -3.89 11.97
N LEU A 49 3.61 -5.12 12.44
CA LEU A 49 2.56 -5.82 13.18
C LEU A 49 2.62 -5.61 14.71
N VAL A 50 3.68 -4.99 15.23
CA VAL A 50 3.93 -4.87 16.68
C VAL A 50 2.90 -3.96 17.36
N ASN A 51 2.83 -2.70 16.94
CA ASN A 51 1.85 -1.73 17.44
C ASN A 51 1.72 -0.57 16.44
N ARG A 52 0.81 0.37 16.74
CA ARG A 52 0.52 1.50 15.86
C ARG A 52 1.75 2.37 15.55
N LEU A 53 2.57 2.67 16.57
CA LEU A 53 3.75 3.51 16.39
C LEU A 53 4.72 2.82 15.43
N TRP A 54 5.05 1.55 15.70
CA TRP A 54 5.95 0.75 14.86
C TRP A 54 5.42 0.62 13.43
N CYS A 55 4.12 0.35 13.26
CA CYS A 55 3.44 0.31 11.97
C CYS A 55 3.65 1.60 11.17
N GLU A 56 3.32 2.76 11.76
CA GLU A 56 3.42 4.05 11.09
C GLU A 56 4.87 4.41 10.74
N THR A 57 5.83 4.08 11.62
CA THR A 57 7.25 4.38 11.40
C THR A 57 7.96 3.41 10.44
N ALA A 58 7.58 2.13 10.40
CA ALA A 58 8.20 1.12 9.54
C ALA A 58 7.63 1.11 8.11
N MET A 59 6.38 1.59 7.93
CA MET A 59 5.70 1.55 6.63
C MET A 59 6.49 2.23 5.49
N PRO A 60 7.09 3.43 5.67
CA PRO A 60 7.88 4.07 4.62
C PRO A 60 9.09 3.25 4.19
N TYR A 61 9.76 2.57 5.13
CA TYR A 61 10.91 1.72 4.84
C TYR A 61 10.48 0.48 4.04
N LEU A 62 9.39 -0.17 4.48
CA LEU A 62 8.84 -1.34 3.79
C LEU A 62 8.38 -1.02 2.37
N TRP A 63 7.76 0.15 2.17
CA TRP A 63 7.23 0.60 0.88
C TRP A 63 8.22 1.41 0.03
N SER A 64 9.47 1.54 0.45
CA SER A 64 10.48 2.29 -0.31
C SER A 64 10.85 1.63 -1.65
N LYS A 65 10.74 0.31 -1.75
CA LYS A 65 11.14 -0.48 -2.94
C LYS A 65 10.16 -1.64 -3.20
N PRO A 66 8.86 -1.38 -3.43
CA PRO A 66 7.84 -2.43 -3.45
C PRO A 66 8.02 -3.41 -4.62
N PHE A 67 8.57 -2.95 -5.74
CA PHE A 67 8.83 -3.80 -6.91
C PHE A 67 10.03 -4.74 -6.77
N ARG A 68 10.91 -4.53 -5.78
CA ARG A 68 12.07 -5.41 -5.55
C ARG A 68 11.74 -6.64 -4.71
N GLN A 69 10.55 -6.68 -4.11
CA GLN A 69 10.18 -7.73 -3.16
C GLN A 69 9.86 -9.06 -3.87
N SER A 70 9.43 -9.03 -5.13
CA SER A 70 9.24 -10.23 -5.95
C SER A 70 9.44 -9.94 -7.43
N THR A 71 9.93 -10.94 -8.16
CA THR A 71 10.03 -10.93 -9.62
C THR A 71 9.29 -12.14 -10.20
N PRO A 72 8.19 -11.95 -10.93
CA PRO A 72 7.62 -10.65 -11.29
C PRO A 72 6.78 -10.03 -10.12
N PRO A 73 6.53 -8.71 -10.11
CA PRO A 73 5.83 -8.05 -9.01
C PRO A 73 4.39 -8.55 -8.83
N PRO A 74 3.84 -8.54 -7.61
CA PRO A 74 2.49 -9.09 -7.40
C PRO A 74 1.44 -8.13 -7.97
N ALA A 75 0.41 -8.66 -8.63
CA ALA A 75 -0.67 -7.86 -9.20
C ALA A 75 -1.45 -7.04 -8.14
N SER A 76 -1.43 -7.47 -6.87
CA SER A 76 -1.99 -6.70 -5.74
C SER A 76 -1.30 -5.35 -5.52
N LEU A 77 -0.05 -5.20 -5.95
CA LEU A 77 0.68 -3.94 -5.88
C LEU A 77 0.01 -2.87 -6.75
N ILE A 78 -0.31 -3.22 -8.00
CA ILE A 78 -1.02 -2.32 -8.93
C ILE A 78 -2.41 -1.97 -8.40
N ASN A 79 -3.13 -2.94 -7.83
CA ASN A 79 -4.42 -2.68 -7.18
C ASN A 79 -4.31 -1.64 -6.05
N THR A 80 -3.23 -1.69 -5.27
CA THR A 80 -2.98 -0.74 -4.19
C THR A 80 -2.73 0.67 -4.73
N PHE A 81 -1.99 0.79 -5.84
CA PHE A 81 -1.80 2.07 -6.50
C PHE A 81 -3.09 2.62 -7.10
N ILE A 82 -3.90 1.79 -7.77
CA ILE A 82 -5.21 2.20 -8.28
C ILE A 82 -6.13 2.70 -7.14
N ALA A 83 -6.07 2.06 -5.97
CA ALA A 83 -6.82 2.53 -4.80
C ALA A 83 -6.30 3.87 -4.23
N CYS A 84 -5.03 4.21 -4.45
CA CYS A 84 -4.44 5.49 -4.03
C CYS A 84 -4.83 6.66 -4.95
N LEU A 85 -5.32 6.40 -6.16
CA LEU A 85 -5.73 7.44 -7.10
C LEU A 85 -6.91 8.26 -6.56
N ASN A 86 -7.12 9.45 -7.10
CA ASN A 86 -8.32 10.24 -6.84
C ASN A 86 -9.48 9.79 -7.77
N ASP A 87 -10.67 10.37 -7.59
CA ASP A 87 -11.86 9.96 -8.38
C ASP A 87 -11.73 10.34 -9.86
N ASP A 88 -11.09 11.46 -10.17
CA ASP A 88 -10.89 11.95 -11.54
C ASP A 88 -9.89 11.08 -12.30
N GLU A 89 -8.73 10.77 -11.70
CA GLU A 89 -7.72 9.85 -12.24
C GLU A 89 -8.32 8.46 -12.50
N ARG A 90 -9.18 7.98 -11.60
CA ARG A 90 -9.90 6.71 -11.82
C ARG A 90 -10.88 6.79 -12.98
N ALA A 91 -11.58 7.92 -13.13
CA ALA A 91 -12.52 8.12 -14.22
C ALA A 91 -11.80 8.10 -15.58
N GLU A 92 -10.61 8.71 -15.68
CA GLU A 92 -9.77 8.64 -16.87
C GLU A 92 -9.39 7.21 -17.25
N LEU A 93 -8.97 6.38 -16.27
CA LEU A 93 -8.66 4.97 -16.52
C LEU A 93 -9.90 4.20 -17.01
N VAL A 94 -11.08 4.48 -16.45
CA VAL A 94 -12.34 3.84 -16.88
C VAL A 94 -12.71 4.27 -18.30
N GLN A 95 -12.53 5.55 -18.65
CA GLN A 95 -12.73 6.06 -20.01
C GLN A 95 -11.77 5.43 -21.02
N ALA A 96 -10.53 5.15 -20.61
CA ALA A 96 -9.55 4.38 -21.39
C ALA A 96 -9.91 2.88 -21.52
N GLY A 97 -11.05 2.44 -20.99
CA GLY A 97 -11.54 1.06 -21.08
C GLY A 97 -11.03 0.13 -19.98
N ILE A 98 -10.34 0.64 -18.96
CA ILE A 98 -9.83 -0.16 -17.85
C ILE A 98 -10.95 -0.36 -16.82
N ARG A 99 -11.38 -1.61 -16.62
CA ARG A 99 -12.34 -1.95 -15.57
C ARG A 99 -11.66 -1.96 -14.21
N ILE A 100 -12.04 -1.03 -13.35
CA ILE A 100 -11.59 -0.95 -11.95
C ILE A 100 -12.62 -1.64 -11.04
N PRO A 101 -12.28 -2.76 -10.37
CA PRO A 101 -13.13 -3.38 -9.36
C PRO A 101 -13.58 -2.40 -8.28
N ALA A 102 -14.85 -2.51 -7.87
CA ALA A 102 -15.43 -1.65 -6.82
C ALA A 102 -14.68 -1.73 -5.48
N VAL A 103 -13.95 -2.83 -5.23
CA VAL A 103 -13.09 -3.03 -4.05
C VAL A 103 -12.04 -1.93 -3.92
N PHE A 104 -11.58 -1.34 -5.03
CA PHE A 104 -10.55 -0.29 -5.05
C PHE A 104 -11.09 1.13 -4.85
N LYS A 105 -12.41 1.29 -4.60
CA LYS A 105 -13.02 2.58 -4.27
C LYS A 105 -12.85 2.97 -2.80
N LYS A 106 -12.48 2.02 -1.93
CA LYS A 106 -12.20 2.33 -0.52
C LYS A 106 -10.83 3.01 -0.40
N PRO A 107 -10.72 4.11 0.35
CA PRO A 107 -9.45 4.77 0.53
C PRO A 107 -8.48 3.84 1.27
N PRO A 108 -7.21 3.75 0.82
CA PRO A 108 -6.21 2.94 1.48
C PRO A 108 -5.87 3.52 2.87
N THR A 109 -5.38 2.66 3.76
CA THR A 109 -4.96 3.04 5.11
C THR A 109 -3.84 4.08 5.09
N PHE A 110 -2.93 3.97 4.12
CA PHE A 110 -1.83 4.89 3.90
C PHE A 110 -1.84 5.40 2.46
N LYS A 111 -1.30 6.61 2.25
CA LYS A 111 -0.97 7.11 0.91
C LYS A 111 0.34 6.46 0.45
N TYR A 112 0.30 5.19 0.06
CA TYR A 112 1.48 4.39 -0.27
C TYR A 112 2.36 5.03 -1.37
N THR A 113 1.75 5.76 -2.30
CA THR A 113 2.46 6.52 -3.34
C THR A 113 3.44 7.56 -2.78
N SER A 114 3.17 8.12 -1.60
CA SER A 114 4.05 9.10 -0.93
C SER A 114 5.31 8.47 -0.30
N PHE A 115 5.35 7.14 -0.18
CA PHE A 115 6.49 6.42 0.40
C PHE A 115 7.50 5.95 -0.66
N LEU A 116 7.25 6.24 -1.94
CA LEU A 116 8.12 5.84 -3.04
C LEU A 116 9.19 6.91 -3.26
N PRO A 117 10.45 6.69 -2.84
CA PRO A 117 11.54 7.60 -3.17
C PRO A 117 11.83 7.59 -4.67
N HIS A 118 11.76 6.41 -5.30
CA HIS A 118 12.00 6.21 -6.74
C HIS A 118 11.05 5.15 -7.29
N VAL A 119 10.52 5.40 -8.49
CA VAL A 119 9.70 4.43 -9.23
C VAL A 119 10.46 4.02 -10.48
N SER A 120 10.88 2.75 -10.55
CA SER A 120 11.42 2.19 -11.78
C SER A 120 10.29 2.00 -12.79
N LEU A 121 10.34 2.74 -13.90
CA LEU A 121 9.35 2.62 -14.98
C LEU A 121 9.35 1.21 -15.57
N GLU A 122 10.51 0.56 -15.68
CA GLU A 122 10.64 -0.82 -16.15
C GLU A 122 9.88 -1.77 -15.22
N SER A 123 10.09 -1.66 -13.90
CA SER A 123 9.42 -2.52 -12.94
C SER A 123 7.91 -2.25 -12.87
N LEU A 124 7.50 -0.98 -12.99
CA LEU A 124 6.10 -0.59 -13.07
C LEU A 124 5.44 -1.15 -14.33
N TYR A 125 6.07 -1.01 -15.49
CA TYR A 125 5.57 -1.56 -16.75
C TYR A 125 5.39 -3.07 -16.66
N SER A 126 6.40 -3.78 -16.16
CA SER A 126 6.34 -5.23 -15.94
C SER A 126 5.19 -5.62 -15.01
N ALA A 127 5.02 -4.91 -13.90
CA ALA A 127 3.93 -5.12 -12.94
C ALA A 127 2.55 -4.88 -13.56
N VAL A 128 2.37 -3.80 -14.33
CA VAL A 128 1.12 -3.49 -15.04
C VAL A 128 0.84 -4.54 -16.11
N HIS A 129 1.83 -4.92 -16.90
CA HIS A 129 1.71 -5.96 -17.93
C HIS A 129 1.29 -7.30 -17.31
N GLN A 130 1.88 -7.69 -16.18
CA GLN A 130 1.45 -8.91 -15.50
C GLN A 130 0.04 -8.78 -14.91
N TRP A 131 -0.31 -7.61 -14.37
CA TRP A 131 -1.65 -7.33 -13.85
C TRP A 131 -2.72 -7.42 -14.95
N THR A 132 -2.46 -6.91 -16.16
CA THR A 132 -3.39 -7.02 -17.29
C THR A 132 -3.57 -8.47 -17.75
N LEU A 133 -2.51 -9.29 -17.74
CA LEU A 133 -2.59 -10.72 -18.01
C LEU A 133 -3.45 -11.46 -16.96
N GLN A 134 -3.26 -11.18 -15.66
CA GLN A 134 -4.05 -11.84 -14.62
C GLN A 134 -5.53 -11.43 -14.66
N THR A 135 -5.82 -10.18 -14.96
CA THR A 135 -7.20 -9.70 -15.10
C THR A 135 -7.88 -10.19 -16.38
N SER A 136 -7.13 -10.52 -17.44
CA SER A 136 -7.69 -11.15 -18.64
C SER A 136 -7.96 -12.65 -18.45
N VAL A 137 -7.07 -13.37 -17.76
CA VAL A 137 -7.25 -14.79 -17.42
C VAL A 137 -8.45 -15.00 -16.49
N LYS A 138 -8.55 -14.21 -15.41
CA LYS A 138 -9.73 -14.25 -14.51
C LYS A 138 -11.04 -13.93 -15.23
N ARG A 139 -11.00 -13.09 -16.28
CA ARG A 139 -12.17 -12.82 -17.11
C ARG A 139 -12.59 -14.04 -17.92
N ARG A 140 -11.66 -14.74 -18.58
CA ARG A 140 -11.98 -15.96 -19.35
C ARG A 140 -12.55 -17.08 -18.49
N SER A 141 -12.04 -17.26 -17.27
CA SER A 141 -12.59 -18.28 -16.36
C SER A 141 -14.01 -17.96 -15.88
N LEU A 142 -14.38 -16.68 -15.71
CA LEU A 142 -15.73 -16.29 -15.27
C LEU A 142 -16.79 -16.36 -16.37
N VAL A 143 -16.38 -16.28 -17.65
CA VAL A 143 -17.29 -16.40 -18.79
C VAL A 143 -17.63 -17.88 -19.09
N ASN A 144 -16.77 -18.82 -18.70
CA ASN A 144 -16.96 -20.26 -18.98
C ASN A 144 -17.92 -20.99 -18.01
N TYR A 145 -18.54 -20.28 -17.08
CA TYR A 145 -19.51 -20.84 -16.11
C TYR A 145 -20.86 -20.10 -16.11
N GLY A 146 -21.13 -19.29 -17.13
CA GLY A 146 -22.39 -18.53 -17.30
C GLY A 146 -23.27 -19.13 -18.38
#